data_AF-F2IG99-F1
#
_entry.id   AF-F2IG99-F1
#
_cell.length_a   1.000
_cell.length_b   1.000
_cell.length_c   1.000
_cell.angle_alpha   90.00
_cell.angle_beta   90.00
_cell.angle_gamma   90.00
#
_symmetry.space_group_name_H-M   'P 1'
#
loop_
_entity.id
_entity.type
_entity.pdbx_description
1 polymer ?
#
loop_
_entity_poly.entity_id
_entity_poly.type
_entity_poly.pdbx_seq_one_letter_code
_entity_poly.pdbx_strand_id
1 'polypeptide(L)'
;MIESKLTLDIITATLKGEKYEEQITKQLEHLEEVEYEHTDSGLLIFIEYRKAAKEFWLTDAQLYETFGESTPELSKVELINEDLKIEAETSVHFTNGLIDRVEIWNKLGDYPEDDLEVWELKII
;
A
#
# COMPACT_ATOMS: atom_id res chain seq x y z
N MET A 1 13.22 -5.19 -4.97
CA MET A 1 12.01 -5.87 -4.44
C MET A 1 11.60 -5.09 -3.21
N ILE A 2 10.31 -4.96 -2.88
CA ILE A 2 9.90 -4.34 -1.60
C ILE A 2 10.59 -5.11 -0.47
N GLU A 3 11.38 -4.39 0.33
CA GLU A 3 12.19 -5.00 1.42
C GLU A 3 11.50 -4.82 2.76
N SER A 4 10.73 -3.73 2.92
CA SER A 4 9.96 -3.50 4.13
C SER A 4 8.88 -4.56 4.31
N LYS A 5 8.97 -5.26 5.44
CA LYS A 5 7.94 -6.21 5.85
C LYS A 5 6.61 -5.50 6.11
N LEU A 6 6.63 -4.31 6.70
CA LEU A 6 5.43 -3.52 6.97
C LEU A 6 4.69 -3.19 5.66
N THR A 7 5.40 -2.69 4.65
CA THR A 7 4.83 -2.37 3.33
C THR A 7 4.22 -3.60 2.68
N LEU A 8 4.94 -4.73 2.68
CA LEU A 8 4.43 -6.00 2.14
C LEU A 8 3.17 -6.49 2.88
N ASP A 9 3.16 -6.41 4.20
CA ASP A 9 2.04 -6.84 5.03
C ASP A 9 0.81 -5.95 4.77
N ILE A 10 0.98 -4.62 4.69
CA ILE A 10 -0.09 -3.67 4.36
C ILE A 10 -0.68 -3.98 2.98
N ILE A 11 0.15 -4.10 1.94
CA ILE A 11 -0.32 -4.39 0.59
C ILE A 11 -1.06 -5.73 0.56
N THR A 12 -0.46 -6.79 1.11
CA THR A 12 -1.05 -8.13 1.10
C THR A 12 -2.38 -8.17 1.84
N ALA A 13 -2.47 -7.53 3.01
CA ALA A 13 -3.71 -7.44 3.76
C ALA A 13 -4.79 -6.65 3.01
N THR A 14 -4.41 -5.57 2.33
CA THR A 14 -5.31 -4.71 1.56
C THR A 14 -5.89 -5.42 0.32
N LEU A 15 -5.07 -6.22 -0.36
CA LEU A 15 -5.50 -6.95 -1.56
C LEU A 15 -6.38 -8.17 -1.26
N LYS A 16 -6.42 -8.63 -0.01
CA LYS A 16 -7.11 -9.86 0.36
C LYS A 16 -8.62 -9.76 0.08
N GLY A 17 -9.11 -10.68 -0.76
CA GLY A 17 -10.50 -10.73 -1.21
C GLY A 17 -10.82 -9.82 -2.38
N GLU A 18 -9.83 -9.12 -2.96
CA GLU A 18 -10.03 -8.30 -4.15
C GLU A 18 -10.28 -9.13 -5.40
N LYS A 19 -11.09 -8.59 -6.32
CA LYS A 19 -11.44 -9.26 -7.57
C LYS A 19 -10.22 -9.67 -8.40
N TYR A 20 -9.18 -8.84 -8.39
CA TYR A 20 -7.93 -9.06 -9.12
C TYR A 20 -6.73 -9.34 -8.19
N GLU A 21 -6.98 -9.80 -6.96
CA GLU A 21 -5.94 -10.09 -5.96
C GLU A 21 -4.78 -10.91 -6.52
N GLU A 22 -5.07 -12.01 -7.23
CA GLU A 22 -4.03 -12.90 -7.77
C GLU A 22 -3.14 -12.18 -8.80
N GLN A 23 -3.73 -11.35 -9.65
CA GLN A 23 -3.00 -10.59 -10.68
C GLN A 23 -2.12 -9.51 -10.03
N ILE A 24 -2.68 -8.76 -9.07
CA ILE A 24 -1.95 -7.68 -8.40
C ILE A 24 -0.85 -8.24 -7.51
N THR A 25 -1.10 -9.35 -6.80
CA THR A 25 -0.09 -10.02 -5.97
C THR A 25 1.14 -10.45 -6.77
N LYS A 26 0.97 -10.87 -8.04
CA LYS A 26 2.11 -11.18 -8.93
C LYS A 26 2.96 -9.97 -9.29
N GLN A 27 2.48 -8.74 -9.08
CA GLN A 27 3.29 -7.55 -9.26
C GLN A 27 4.38 -7.44 -8.19
N LEU A 28 4.13 -7.91 -6.95
CA LEU A 28 4.99 -7.68 -5.78
C LEU A 28 6.46 -8.12 -6.00
N GLU A 29 6.67 -9.23 -6.72
CA GLU A 29 8.01 -9.75 -7.05
C GLU A 29 8.85 -8.80 -7.94
N HIS A 30 8.20 -7.79 -8.51
CA HIS A 30 8.78 -6.85 -9.46
C HIS A 30 8.68 -5.39 -8.99
N LEU A 31 8.10 -5.14 -7.82
CA LEU A 31 8.00 -3.83 -7.21
C LEU A 31 9.22 -3.56 -6.32
N GLU A 32 9.63 -2.30 -6.21
CA GLU A 32 10.71 -1.86 -5.34
C GLU A 32 10.34 -0.52 -4.70
N GLU A 33 10.61 -0.39 -3.41
CA GLU A 33 10.49 0.88 -2.70
C GLU A 33 11.65 1.78 -3.11
N VAL A 34 11.35 2.99 -3.56
CA VAL A 34 12.36 3.91 -4.11
C VAL A 34 12.54 5.18 -3.30
N GLU A 35 11.51 5.57 -2.55
CA GLU A 35 11.51 6.82 -1.78
C GLU A 35 10.53 6.71 -0.62
N TYR A 36 10.92 7.32 0.50
CA TYR A 36 10.14 7.42 1.73
C TYR A 36 10.03 8.90 2.09
N GLU A 37 8.80 9.39 2.21
CA GLU A 37 8.52 10.76 2.62
C GLU A 37 7.73 10.74 3.92
N HIS A 38 8.43 11.09 5.02
CA HIS A 38 7.78 11.33 6.30
C HIS A 38 7.13 12.72 6.28
N THR A 39 5.88 12.74 6.69
CA THR A 39 5.16 13.95 7.08
C THR A 39 5.04 13.96 8.60
N ASP A 40 4.64 15.07 9.21
CA ASP A 40 4.45 15.13 10.66
C ASP A 40 3.58 13.96 11.15
N SER A 41 2.46 13.67 10.47
CA SER A 41 1.45 12.70 10.89
C SER A 41 1.39 11.41 10.07
N GLY A 42 2.36 11.14 9.20
CA GLY A 42 2.27 9.99 8.29
C GLY A 42 3.51 9.71 7.47
N LEU A 43 3.43 8.65 6.67
CA LEU A 43 4.52 8.16 5.83
C LEU A 43 3.97 7.80 4.44
N LEU A 44 4.65 8.31 3.40
CA LEU A 44 4.43 7.94 2.02
C LEU A 44 5.60 7.07 1.54
N ILE A 45 5.29 5.90 1.00
CA ILE A 45 6.27 4.92 0.51
C ILE A 45 6.05 4.76 -0.99
N PHE A 46 6.92 5.34 -1.80
CA PHE A 46 6.82 5.31 -3.26
C PHE A 46 7.43 4.03 -3.83
N ILE A 47 6.76 3.45 -4.81
CA ILE A 47 7.04 2.13 -5.36
C ILE A 47 7.17 2.21 -6.88
N GLU A 48 8.24 1.61 -7.41
CA GLU A 48 8.46 1.46 -8.85
C GLU A 48 8.41 -0.01 -9.30
N TYR A 49 7.94 -0.23 -10.54
CA TYR A 49 7.95 -1.54 -11.18
C TYR A 49 9.21 -1.72 -12.03
N ARG A 50 10.09 -2.65 -11.65
CA ARG A 50 11.42 -2.84 -12.26
C ARG A 50 11.43 -3.65 -13.57
N LYS A 51 10.32 -4.28 -13.97
CA LYS A 51 10.26 -5.11 -15.19
C LYS A 51 9.75 -4.29 -16.37
N ALA A 52 10.42 -4.43 -17.53
CA ALA A 52 10.02 -3.73 -18.75
C ALA A 52 8.66 -4.19 -19.33
N ALA A 53 8.27 -5.43 -19.05
CA ALA A 53 7.03 -6.03 -19.56
C ALA A 53 5.86 -5.79 -18.60
N LYS A 54 4.73 -5.29 -19.13
CA LYS A 54 3.52 -4.92 -18.40
C LYS A 54 2.59 -6.11 -18.08
N GLU A 55 3.18 -7.25 -17.73
CA GLU A 55 2.47 -8.55 -17.72
C GLU A 55 1.33 -8.63 -16.69
N PHE A 56 1.43 -7.88 -15.60
CA PHE A 56 0.48 -7.95 -14.48
C PHE A 56 -0.29 -6.65 -14.26
N TRP A 57 -0.15 -5.68 -15.16
CA TRP A 57 -0.83 -4.39 -15.05
C TRP A 57 -2.34 -4.60 -15.17
N LEU A 58 -3.12 -3.96 -14.30
CA LEU A 58 -4.56 -3.87 -14.54
C LEU A 58 -4.80 -3.06 -15.82
N THR A 59 -5.66 -3.57 -16.68
CA THR A 59 -6.13 -2.82 -17.85
C THR A 59 -7.07 -1.69 -17.43
N ASP A 60 -7.30 -0.71 -18.31
CA ASP A 60 -8.25 0.40 -18.05
C ASP A 60 -9.66 -0.11 -17.68
N ALA A 61 -10.12 -1.19 -18.32
CA ALA A 61 -11.39 -1.82 -17.99
C ALA A 61 -11.39 -2.42 -16.57
N GLN A 62 -10.30 -3.08 -16.17
CA GLN A 62 -10.18 -3.65 -14.83
C GLN A 62 -10.06 -2.55 -13.76
N LEU A 63 -9.31 -1.48 -14.03
CA LEU A 63 -9.25 -0.30 -13.17
C LEU A 63 -10.65 0.30 -12.97
N TYR A 64 -11.40 0.52 -14.06
CA TYR A 64 -12.75 1.03 -13.97
C TYR A 64 -13.71 0.07 -13.25
N GLU A 65 -13.56 -1.25 -13.45
CA GLU A 65 -14.36 -2.24 -12.72
C GLU A 65 -14.07 -2.27 -11.21
N THR A 66 -12.83 -1.97 -10.79
CA THR A 66 -12.44 -1.94 -9.38
C THR A 66 -12.75 -0.61 -8.71
N PHE A 67 -12.45 0.51 -9.38
CA PHE A 67 -12.44 1.85 -8.78
C PHE A 67 -13.54 2.78 -9.34
N GLY A 68 -14.18 2.42 -10.45
CA GLY A 68 -15.15 3.28 -11.13
C GLY A 68 -14.50 4.57 -11.66
N GLU A 69 -15.15 5.70 -11.38
CA GLU A 69 -14.62 7.04 -11.69
C GLU A 69 -13.78 7.65 -10.54
N SER A 70 -13.61 6.92 -9.43
CA SER A 70 -12.82 7.39 -8.29
C SER A 70 -11.31 7.28 -8.54
N THR A 71 -10.54 7.96 -7.69
CA THR A 71 -9.08 7.75 -7.62
C THR A 71 -8.78 6.26 -7.38
N PRO A 72 -7.87 5.64 -8.15
CA PRO A 72 -7.51 4.24 -7.96
C PRO A 72 -6.71 3.99 -6.67
N GLU A 73 -7.42 3.80 -5.56
CA GLU A 73 -6.85 3.47 -4.26
C GLU A 73 -7.70 2.43 -3.52
N LEU A 74 -7.04 1.62 -2.69
CA LEU A 74 -7.69 0.72 -1.74
C LEU A 74 -7.31 1.10 -0.32
N SER A 75 -8.30 1.40 0.50
CA SER A 75 -8.15 1.76 1.91
C SER A 75 -8.99 0.81 2.76
N LYS A 76 -8.40 -0.35 3.11
CA LYS A 76 -9.11 -1.48 3.75
C LYS A 76 -8.47 -1.96 5.05
N VAL A 77 -7.35 -1.37 5.43
CA VAL A 77 -6.55 -1.82 6.57
C VAL A 77 -6.20 -0.62 7.45
N GLU A 78 -6.40 -0.80 8.74
CA GLU A 78 -5.83 0.07 9.77
C GLU A 78 -4.56 -0.56 10.34
N LEU A 79 -3.54 0.27 10.52
CA LEU A 79 -2.28 -0.06 11.17
C LEU A 79 -2.33 0.39 12.63
N ILE A 80 -2.09 -0.55 13.55
CA ILE A 80 -2.17 -0.31 14.99
C ILE A 80 -0.81 -0.63 15.64
N ASN A 81 -0.33 0.29 16.48
CA ASN A 81 0.74 0.04 17.43
C ASN A 81 0.40 0.73 18.76
N GLU A 82 0.05 -0.06 19.79
CA GLU A 82 -0.39 0.48 21.08
C GLU A 82 0.73 1.19 21.85
N ASP A 83 1.97 0.70 21.74
CA ASP A 83 3.13 1.22 22.47
C ASP A 83 3.49 2.64 22.00
N LEU A 84 3.40 2.88 20.69
CA LEU A 84 3.67 4.16 20.04
C LEU A 84 2.41 5.01 19.84
N LYS A 85 1.24 4.51 20.28
CA LYS A 85 -0.07 5.16 20.09
C LYS A 85 -0.34 5.50 18.62
N ILE A 86 -0.13 4.52 17.75
CA ILE A 86 -0.44 4.62 16.34
C ILE A 86 -1.78 3.94 16.10
N GLU A 87 -2.70 4.69 15.52
CA GLU A 87 -3.94 4.19 14.92
C GLU A 87 -4.04 4.87 13.55
N ALA A 88 -3.51 4.20 12.53
CA ALA A 88 -3.30 4.79 11.23
C ALA A 88 -4.19 4.16 10.16
N GLU A 89 -4.77 5.00 9.30
CA GLU A 89 -5.34 4.55 8.04
C GLU A 89 -4.20 4.21 7.08
N THR A 90 -4.38 3.13 6.30
CA THR A 90 -3.45 2.78 5.24
C THR A 90 -4.17 2.73 3.89
N SER A 91 -3.50 3.23 2.87
CA SER A 91 -4.00 3.27 1.49
C SER A 91 -2.96 2.73 0.54
N VAL A 92 -3.38 1.83 -0.34
CA VAL A 92 -2.56 1.33 -1.46
C VAL A 92 -3.05 2.00 -2.72
N HIS A 93 -2.20 2.85 -3.30
CA HIS A 93 -2.49 3.63 -4.49
C HIS A 93 -2.07 2.90 -5.75
N PHE A 94 -2.78 3.18 -6.84
CA PHE A 94 -2.50 2.62 -8.15
C PHE A 94 -2.35 3.69 -9.21
N THR A 95 -1.28 3.62 -10.00
CA THR A 95 -1.10 4.42 -11.21
C THR A 95 -0.99 3.52 -12.43
N ASN A 96 -1.87 3.74 -13.42
CA ASN A 96 -1.91 2.97 -14.67
C ASN A 96 -1.98 1.44 -14.46
N GLY A 97 -2.65 0.99 -13.39
CA GLY A 97 -2.84 -0.44 -13.12
C GLY A 97 -1.71 -1.13 -12.35
N LEU A 98 -0.76 -0.35 -11.83
CA LEU A 98 0.30 -0.79 -10.93
C LEU A 98 0.13 -0.16 -9.56
N ILE A 99 0.53 -0.89 -8.52
CA ILE A 99 0.78 -0.28 -7.22
C ILE A 99 1.92 0.73 -7.37
N ASP A 100 1.70 1.97 -6.94
CA ASP A 100 2.68 3.04 -7.04
C ASP A 100 3.05 3.67 -5.68
N ARG A 101 2.19 3.56 -4.68
CA ARG A 101 2.45 4.09 -3.35
C ARG A 101 1.67 3.34 -2.27
N VAL A 102 2.29 3.19 -1.10
CA VAL A 102 1.60 2.95 0.16
C VAL A 102 1.62 4.24 0.97
N GLU A 103 0.47 4.61 1.51
CA GLU A 103 0.31 5.79 2.36
C GLU A 103 -0.19 5.35 3.73
N ILE A 104 0.42 5.90 4.78
CA ILE A 104 0.09 5.63 6.19
C ILE A 104 -0.20 6.97 6.85
N TRP A 105 -1.38 7.11 7.45
CA TRP A 105 -1.82 8.34 8.10
C TRP A 105 -2.24 8.09 9.55
N ASN A 106 -1.45 8.54 10.51
CA ASN A 106 -1.75 8.37 11.93
C ASN A 106 -2.83 9.35 12.40
N LYS A 107 -3.91 8.81 12.97
CA LYS A 107 -5.04 9.61 13.49
C LYS A 107 -4.70 10.29 14.82
N LEU A 108 -3.73 9.75 15.55
CA LEU A 108 -3.44 10.13 16.93
C LEU A 108 -2.30 11.17 17.08
N GLY A 109 -1.77 11.67 15.97
CA GLY A 109 -0.71 12.68 15.94
C GLY A 109 0.44 12.22 15.05
N ASP A 110 1.66 12.42 15.54
CA ASP A 110 2.84 12.23 14.73
C ASP A 110 3.07 10.74 14.38
N TYR A 111 3.65 10.47 13.21
CA TYR A 111 4.13 9.14 12.84
C TYR A 111 5.65 9.06 13.06
N PRO A 112 6.18 7.96 13.64
CA PRO A 112 7.61 7.86 13.91
C PRO A 112 8.45 7.89 12.62
N GLU A 113 9.64 8.47 12.70
CA GLU A 113 10.63 8.42 11.60
C GLU A 113 11.36 7.07 11.52
N ASP A 114 11.44 6.35 12.66
CA ASP A 114 12.03 5.02 12.73
C ASP A 114 11.01 3.95 12.32
N ASP A 115 11.49 2.88 11.68
CA ASP A 115 10.67 1.75 11.26
C ASP A 115 9.95 1.09 12.47
N LEU A 116 8.70 0.67 12.24
CA LEU A 116 7.96 -0.11 13.22
C LEU A 116 8.50 -1.54 13.28
N GLU A 117 8.87 -1.98 14.48
CA GLU A 117 9.30 -3.37 14.72
C GLU A 117 8.14 -4.33 14.98
N VAL A 118 7.03 -3.80 15.52
CA VAL A 118 5.82 -4.55 15.88
C VAL A 118 4.59 -3.76 15.46
N TRP A 119 3.61 -4.44 14.89
CA TRP A 119 2.35 -3.83 14.47
C TRP A 119 1.23 -4.87 14.38
N GLU A 120 0.00 -4.39 14.40
CA GLU A 120 -1.20 -5.14 14.04
C GLU A 120 -1.87 -4.51 12.82
N LEU A 121 -2.39 -5.35 11.92
CA LEU A 121 -3.21 -4.92 10.79
C LEU A 121 -4.65 -5.40 10.98
N LYS A 122 -5.59 -4.45 10.92
CA LYS A 122 -7.01 -4.71 11.11
C LYS A 122 -7.80 -4.37 9.85
N ILE A 123 -8.55 -5.33 9.32
CA ILE A 123 -9.45 -5.10 8.18
C ILE A 123 -10.66 -4.26 8.63
N ILE A 124 -11.02 -3.24 7.84
CA ILE A 124 -12.18 -2.35 8.06
C ILE A 124 -13.34 -2.61 7.11
#